data_AF-A0A957UGL7-F1
#
_entry.id   AF-A0A957UGL7-F1
#
_cell.length_a   1.000
_cell.length_b   1.000
_cell.length_c   1.000
_cell.angle_alpha   90.00
_cell.angle_beta   90.00
_cell.angle_gamma   90.00
#
_symmetry.space_group_name_H-M   'P 1'
#
loop_
_entity.id
_entity.type
_entity.pdbx_description
1 polymer ?
#
loop_
_entity_poly.entity_id
_entity_poly.type
_entity_poly.pdbx_seq_one_letter_code
_entity_poly.pdbx_strand_id
1 'polypeptide(L)'
;MSGIPNVLIIVALVVVIIISAIIGLQLPNLMNSSQVTQTEELNSQLVNLLIQERLNNNAAANNSSPTTGQAAAPAANFAPELPTEQPAEIVDEPTAVAAVAAVPPTPAPDIDYVFSYVPSREECTVATQLVVHLMESWGYHIRMDEVATSDELYRHLSYHDLAENQSHMTFCYTDPVDREYFSTYLNEISIIGNGYYDDGAMKLYTVSHVGFAAELEAKDHCFYNFLREFNEFPILLKDQTVAHFLFDNVEQVELWGNCYGHKMESAEENKQSQ
;
A
#
# COMPACT_ATOMS: atom_id res chain seq x y z
N MET A 1 -25.10 57.59 -33.54
CA MET A 1 -24.36 56.36 -33.88
C MET A 1 -23.90 55.71 -32.59
N SER A 2 -23.91 54.37 -32.56
CA SER A 2 -23.42 53.48 -31.49
C SER A 2 -24.35 53.26 -30.30
N GLY A 3 -25.05 52.12 -30.31
CA GLY A 3 -25.87 51.65 -29.19
C GLY A 3 -26.39 50.22 -29.35
N ILE A 4 -25.71 49.36 -30.11
CA ILE A 4 -26.12 47.95 -30.33
C ILE A 4 -24.91 47.01 -30.43
N PRO A 5 -24.23 46.65 -29.31
CA PRO A 5 -23.45 45.41 -29.32
C PRO A 5 -23.84 44.40 -28.22
N ASN A 6 -24.55 44.81 -27.15
CA ASN A 6 -24.73 43.92 -25.99
C ASN A 6 -25.86 42.88 -26.14
N VAL A 7 -26.88 43.14 -26.96
CA VAL A 7 -28.02 42.22 -27.07
C VAL A 7 -27.63 40.94 -27.83
N LEU A 8 -26.77 41.05 -28.84
CA LEU A 8 -26.37 39.89 -29.65
C LEU A 8 -25.50 38.89 -28.87
N ILE A 9 -24.64 39.40 -27.99
CA ILE A 9 -23.75 38.57 -27.16
C ILE A 9 -24.56 37.81 -26.11
N ILE A 10 -25.55 38.46 -25.50
CA ILE A 10 -26.41 37.81 -24.49
C ILE A 10 -27.25 36.71 -25.13
N VAL A 11 -27.81 36.94 -26.33
CA VAL A 11 -28.58 35.91 -27.04
C VAL A 11 -27.69 34.73 -27.44
N ALA A 12 -26.45 34.96 -27.88
CA ALA A 12 -25.52 33.88 -28.22
C ALA A 12 -25.17 33.02 -27.00
N LEU A 13 -24.91 33.64 -25.83
CA LEU A 13 -24.61 32.91 -24.60
C LEU A 13 -25.80 32.05 -24.12
N VAL A 14 -27.01 32.59 -24.17
CA VAL A 14 -28.22 31.85 -23.78
C VAL A 14 -28.45 30.65 -24.70
N VAL A 15 -28.22 30.80 -26.00
CA VAL A 15 -28.36 29.69 -26.97
C VAL A 15 -27.32 28.59 -26.71
N VAL A 16 -26.07 28.95 -26.41
CA VAL A 16 -25.03 27.95 -26.08
C VAL A 16 -25.39 27.18 -24.80
N ILE A 17 -25.85 27.87 -23.75
CA ILE A 17 -26.24 27.21 -22.50
C ILE A 17 -27.43 26.26 -22.71
N ILE A 18 -28.42 26.66 -23.51
CA ILE A 18 -29.58 25.81 -23.81
C ILE A 18 -29.17 24.58 -24.64
N ILE A 19 -28.29 24.75 -25.63
CA ILE A 19 -27.79 23.62 -26.44
C ILE A 19 -26.96 22.67 -25.58
N SER A 20 -26.09 23.18 -24.70
CA SER A 20 -25.31 22.36 -23.77
C SER A 20 -26.21 21.60 -22.78
N ALA A 21 -27.27 22.22 -22.28
CA ALA A 21 -28.24 21.56 -21.41
C ALA A 21 -29.05 20.47 -22.13
N ILE A 22 -29.42 20.69 -23.39
CA ILE A 22 -30.17 19.70 -24.20
C ILE A 22 -29.27 18.51 -24.59
N ILE A 23 -28.01 18.76 -24.93
CA ILE A 23 -27.03 17.69 -25.26
C ILE A 23 -26.68 16.89 -24.00
N GLY A 24 -26.50 17.55 -22.84
CA GLY A 24 -26.28 16.87 -21.56
C GLY A 24 -27.46 16.03 -21.07
N LEU A 25 -28.69 16.37 -21.47
CA LEU A 25 -29.91 15.63 -21.10
C LEU A 25 -30.27 14.47 -22.06
N GLN A 26 -29.59 14.33 -23.20
CA GLN A 26 -29.91 13.31 -24.22
C GLN A 26 -28.85 12.22 -24.37
N LEU A 27 -27.72 12.28 -23.64
CA LEU A 27 -26.61 11.33 -23.77
C LEU A 27 -26.41 10.23 -22.69
N PRO A 28 -27.29 9.96 -21.70
CA PRO A 28 -27.07 8.79 -20.84
C PRO A 28 -27.70 7.48 -21.35
N ASN A 29 -28.41 7.45 -22.49
CA ASN A 29 -29.26 6.28 -22.85
C ASN A 29 -28.86 5.48 -24.10
N LEU A 30 -27.65 5.65 -24.63
CA LEU A 30 -27.16 4.84 -25.77
C LEU A 30 -25.84 4.11 -25.54
N MET A 31 -25.28 4.15 -24.32
CA MET A 31 -24.35 3.10 -23.91
C MET A 31 -25.15 1.96 -23.29
N ASN A 32 -25.23 0.87 -24.05
CA ASN A 32 -25.78 -0.42 -23.66
C ASN A 32 -25.32 -0.75 -22.23
N SER A 33 -26.23 -0.78 -21.25
CA SER A 33 -25.88 -1.01 -19.84
C SER A 33 -25.16 -2.35 -19.62
N SER A 34 -25.27 -3.26 -20.58
CA SER A 34 -24.54 -4.52 -20.64
C SER A 34 -23.04 -4.39 -20.96
N GLN A 35 -22.57 -3.28 -21.55
CA GLN A 35 -21.15 -3.08 -21.83
C GLN A 35 -20.42 -2.36 -20.70
N VAL A 36 -21.10 -1.42 -20.02
CA VAL A 36 -20.55 -0.75 -18.83
C VAL A 36 -20.30 -1.78 -17.73
N THR A 37 -21.26 -2.65 -17.44
CA THR A 37 -21.09 -3.74 -16.46
C THR A 37 -20.01 -4.75 -16.87
N GLN A 38 -19.83 -5.02 -18.17
CA GLN A 38 -18.78 -5.92 -18.63
C GLN A 38 -17.38 -5.33 -18.47
N THR A 39 -17.20 -4.04 -18.75
CA THR A 39 -15.91 -3.35 -18.58
C THR A 39 -15.58 -3.21 -17.10
N GLU A 40 -16.57 -2.94 -16.25
CA GLU A 40 -16.42 -2.86 -14.81
C GLU A 40 -16.06 -4.21 -14.19
N GLU A 41 -16.71 -5.29 -14.63
CA GLU A 41 -16.38 -6.64 -14.18
C GLU A 41 -15.00 -7.11 -14.66
N LEU A 42 -14.61 -6.75 -15.89
CA LEU A 42 -13.28 -7.05 -16.42
C LEU A 42 -12.17 -6.27 -15.68
N ASN A 43 -12.40 -5.00 -15.37
CA ASN A 43 -11.45 -4.19 -14.59
C ASN A 43 -11.35 -4.70 -13.15
N SER A 44 -12.48 -5.05 -12.51
CA SER A 44 -12.47 -5.66 -11.18
C SER A 44 -11.73 -7.00 -11.16
N GLN A 45 -11.93 -7.85 -12.17
CA GLN A 45 -11.18 -9.10 -12.32
C GLN A 45 -9.68 -8.86 -12.52
N LEU A 46 -9.29 -7.88 -13.33
CA LEU A 46 -7.89 -7.54 -13.56
C LEU A 46 -7.20 -7.03 -12.29
N VAL A 47 -7.87 -6.16 -11.53
CA VAL A 47 -7.32 -5.66 -10.26
C VAL A 47 -7.20 -6.79 -9.24
N ASN A 48 -8.20 -7.67 -9.14
CA ASN A 48 -8.13 -8.85 -8.25
C ASN A 48 -6.99 -9.81 -8.65
N LEU A 49 -6.72 -9.98 -9.94
CA LEU A 49 -5.59 -10.76 -10.45
C LEU A 49 -4.25 -10.14 -10.08
N LEU A 50 -4.10 -8.82 -10.24
CA LEU A 50 -2.89 -8.09 -9.86
C LEU A 50 -2.63 -8.15 -8.35
N ILE A 51 -3.69 -8.06 -7.54
CA ILE A 51 -3.61 -8.21 -6.09
C ILE A 51 -3.20 -9.64 -5.73
N GLN A 52 -3.82 -10.67 -6.32
CA GLN A 52 -3.44 -12.06 -6.07
C GLN A 52 -2.00 -12.36 -6.47
N GLU A 53 -1.53 -11.84 -7.61
CA GLU A 53 -0.15 -12.01 -8.06
C GLU A 53 0.84 -11.40 -7.06
N ARG A 54 0.57 -10.18 -6.57
CA ARG A 54 1.41 -9.55 -5.54
C ARG A 54 1.39 -10.30 -4.21
N LEU A 55 0.22 -10.75 -3.75
CA LEU A 55 0.11 -11.55 -2.52
C LEU A 55 0.89 -12.87 -2.64
N ASN A 56 0.82 -13.54 -3.79
CA ASN A 56 1.58 -14.76 -4.05
C ASN A 56 3.09 -14.51 -4.10
N ASN A 57 3.52 -13.39 -4.69
CA ASN A 57 4.93 -13.00 -4.76
C ASN A 57 5.50 -12.66 -3.37
N ASN A 58 4.71 -12.02 -2.51
CA ASN A 58 5.11 -11.71 -1.12
C ASN A 58 5.16 -12.98 -0.25
N ALA A 59 4.25 -13.94 -0.45
CA ALA A 59 4.31 -15.23 0.23
C ALA A 59 5.55 -16.06 -0.18
N ALA A 60 6.01 -15.91 -1.42
CA ALA A 60 7.24 -16.56 -1.89
C ALA A 60 8.50 -15.93 -1.26
N ALA A 61 8.52 -14.62 -1.04
CA ALA A 61 9.64 -13.93 -0.38
C ALA A 61 9.79 -14.34 1.10
N ASN A 62 8.68 -14.54 1.81
CA ASN A 62 8.67 -14.85 3.25
C ASN A 62 8.93 -16.33 3.59
N ASN A 63 9.00 -17.24 2.61
CA ASN A 63 9.33 -18.66 2.83
C ASN A 63 10.84 -18.95 2.82
N SER A 64 11.70 -17.92 2.81
CA SER A 64 13.13 -18.07 3.07
C SER A 64 13.36 -18.19 4.59
N SER A 65 13.18 -19.40 5.10
CA SER A 65 13.28 -19.73 6.53
C SER A 65 14.64 -19.34 7.12
N PRO A 66 14.71 -18.67 8.29
CA PRO A 66 15.95 -18.46 9.01
C PRO A 66 16.38 -19.78 9.65
N THR A 67 17.45 -20.39 9.13
CA THR A 67 18.14 -21.51 9.78
C THR A 67 18.62 -21.06 11.16
N THR A 68 17.82 -21.32 12.18
CA THR A 68 18.14 -21.01 13.57
C THR A 68 19.09 -22.11 14.08
N GLY A 69 20.35 -21.74 14.32
CA GLY A 69 21.35 -22.64 14.90
C GLY A 69 20.97 -23.03 16.32
N GLN A 70 20.42 -24.24 16.47
CA GLN A 70 20.09 -24.83 17.77
C GLN A 70 21.34 -25.49 18.36
N ALA A 71 21.88 -24.92 19.44
CA ALA A 71 22.94 -25.52 20.22
C ALA A 71 22.39 -26.74 20.99
N ALA A 72 22.85 -27.94 20.63
CA ALA A 72 22.50 -29.18 21.31
C ALA A 72 23.35 -29.38 22.58
N ALA A 73 22.69 -29.61 23.70
CA ALA A 73 23.29 -30.20 24.91
C ALA A 73 23.45 -31.72 24.73
N PRO A 74 24.44 -32.37 25.37
CA PRO A 74 24.67 -33.80 25.21
C PRO A 74 23.74 -34.61 26.12
N ALA A 75 22.81 -35.37 25.53
CA ALA A 75 22.13 -36.46 26.21
C ALA A 75 22.59 -37.79 25.59
N ALA A 76 23.37 -38.54 26.37
CA ALA A 76 23.74 -39.91 26.05
C ALA A 76 22.49 -40.78 26.06
N ASN A 77 22.25 -41.52 24.99
CA ASN A 77 21.34 -42.67 25.03
C ASN A 77 21.88 -43.79 24.13
N PHE A 78 22.12 -44.92 24.76
CA PHE A 78 22.54 -46.17 24.13
C PHE A 78 21.34 -46.83 23.45
N ALA A 79 21.47 -47.18 22.18
CA ALA A 79 20.60 -48.14 21.51
C ALA A 79 21.44 -49.08 20.62
N PRO A 80 21.02 -50.36 20.43
CA PRO A 80 21.81 -51.37 19.74
C PRO A 80 21.66 -51.30 18.22
N GLU A 81 22.76 -51.54 17.51
CA GLU A 81 22.87 -51.57 16.05
C GLU A 81 22.08 -52.73 15.44
N LEU A 82 21.33 -52.44 14.37
CA LEU A 82 20.81 -53.43 13.41
C LEU A 82 21.74 -53.51 12.18
N PRO A 83 21.84 -54.65 11.49
CA PRO A 83 22.77 -54.84 10.40
C PRO A 83 22.35 -54.06 9.14
N THR A 84 23.32 -53.36 8.55
CA THR A 84 23.23 -52.67 7.27
C THR A 84 23.21 -53.67 6.11
N GLU A 85 22.09 -53.75 5.38
CA GLU A 85 22.06 -54.30 4.03
C GLU A 85 22.69 -53.29 3.06
N GLN A 86 23.69 -53.75 2.31
CA GLN A 86 24.41 -52.99 1.31
C GLN A 86 23.65 -53.03 -0.03
N PRO A 87 23.15 -51.89 -0.55
CA PRO A 87 22.52 -51.84 -1.87
C PRO A 87 23.58 -51.92 -2.98
N ALA A 88 23.21 -52.57 -4.08
CA ALA A 88 24.04 -52.70 -5.27
C ALA A 88 24.43 -51.35 -5.86
N GLU A 89 25.70 -51.25 -6.24
CA GLU A 89 26.33 -50.11 -6.92
C GLU A 89 25.75 -49.95 -8.32
N ILE A 90 24.91 -48.92 -8.51
CA ILE A 90 24.45 -48.47 -9.83
C ILE A 90 25.51 -47.50 -10.35
N VAL A 91 26.20 -47.91 -11.41
CA VAL A 91 27.18 -47.09 -12.12
C VAL A 91 26.41 -46.08 -12.96
N ASP A 92 26.17 -44.88 -12.40
CA ASP A 92 25.62 -43.75 -13.14
C ASP A 92 26.73 -43.05 -13.94
N GLU A 93 26.60 -43.10 -15.26
CA GLU A 93 27.44 -42.37 -16.21
C GLU A 93 27.14 -40.86 -16.08
N PRO A 94 28.15 -39.99 -15.83
CA PRO A 94 27.91 -38.57 -15.63
C PRO A 94 27.48 -37.92 -16.95
N THR A 95 26.18 -37.70 -17.10
CA THR A 95 25.65 -36.86 -18.17
C THR A 95 26.07 -35.43 -17.89
N ALA A 96 26.97 -34.89 -18.71
CA ALA A 96 27.41 -33.49 -18.64
C ALA A 96 26.24 -32.57 -18.96
N VAL A 97 25.50 -32.14 -17.93
CA VAL A 97 24.47 -31.12 -18.04
C VAL A 97 25.18 -29.79 -18.24
N ALA A 98 25.00 -29.17 -19.40
CA ALA A 98 25.52 -27.85 -19.69
C ALA A 98 25.05 -26.87 -18.59
N ALA A 99 26.01 -26.27 -17.88
CA ALA A 99 25.72 -25.28 -16.86
C ALA A 99 25.03 -24.08 -17.52
N VAL A 100 23.73 -23.94 -17.27
CA VAL A 100 22.96 -22.76 -17.66
C VAL A 100 23.55 -21.60 -16.87
N ALA A 101 24.07 -20.60 -17.57
CA ALA A 101 24.59 -19.40 -16.95
C ALA A 101 23.48 -18.76 -16.10
N ALA A 102 23.71 -18.69 -14.79
CA ALA A 102 22.77 -18.04 -13.88
C ALA A 102 22.69 -16.55 -14.25
N VAL A 103 21.48 -16.09 -14.57
CA VAL A 103 21.21 -14.67 -14.74
C VAL A 103 21.44 -14.01 -13.37
N PRO A 104 22.25 -12.94 -13.28
CA PRO A 104 22.45 -12.26 -12.01
C PRO A 104 21.10 -11.73 -11.51
N PRO A 105 20.81 -11.82 -10.21
CA PRO A 105 19.55 -11.34 -9.66
C PRO A 105 19.42 -9.84 -9.92
N THR A 106 18.25 -9.42 -10.40
CA THR A 106 17.89 -8.00 -10.47
C THR A 106 17.90 -7.44 -9.04
N PRO A 107 18.60 -6.31 -8.78
CA PRO A 107 18.57 -5.68 -7.47
C PRO A 107 17.12 -5.33 -7.10
N ALA A 108 16.74 -5.59 -5.85
CA ALA A 108 15.45 -5.18 -5.33
C ALA A 108 15.34 -3.64 -5.40
N PRO A 109 14.15 -3.08 -5.67
CA PRO A 109 13.96 -1.64 -5.61
C PRO A 109 14.27 -1.13 -4.20
N ASP A 110 14.80 0.09 -4.12
CA ASP A 110 14.98 0.78 -2.85
C ASP A 110 13.60 1.00 -2.20
N ILE A 111 13.48 0.68 -0.91
CA ILE A 111 12.24 0.86 -0.15
C ILE A 111 12.21 2.30 0.37
N ASP A 112 11.19 3.06 -0.01
CA ASP A 112 10.99 4.43 0.45
C ASP A 112 10.50 4.45 1.90
N TYR A 113 9.49 3.60 2.20
CA TYR A 113 8.86 3.57 3.51
C TYR A 113 8.48 2.14 3.95
N VAL A 114 8.32 1.95 5.25
CA VAL A 114 8.04 0.66 5.88
C VAL A 114 6.87 0.85 6.83
N PHE A 115 5.74 0.20 6.55
CA PHE A 115 4.53 0.31 7.35
C PHE A 115 4.30 -1.00 8.07
N SER A 116 4.18 -0.95 9.40
CA SER A 116 3.85 -2.14 10.17
C SER A 116 2.40 -2.19 10.57
N TYR A 117 1.83 -3.39 10.60
CA TYR A 117 0.44 -3.62 10.97
C TYR A 117 0.26 -4.94 11.72
N VAL A 118 -0.86 -5.03 12.46
CA VAL A 118 -1.23 -6.23 13.20
C VAL A 118 -2.35 -6.95 12.43
N PRO A 119 -2.10 -8.12 11.80
CA PRO A 119 -3.07 -8.76 10.91
C PRO A 119 -4.40 -9.15 11.58
N SER A 120 -4.40 -9.35 12.90
CA SER A 120 -5.62 -9.67 13.65
C SER A 120 -6.58 -8.48 13.81
N ARG A 121 -6.17 -7.27 13.39
CA ARG A 121 -6.97 -6.05 13.37
C ARG A 121 -7.32 -5.70 11.92
N GLU A 122 -8.48 -6.17 11.48
CA GLU A 122 -8.95 -6.02 10.09
C GLU A 122 -8.97 -4.55 9.63
N GLU A 123 -9.56 -3.67 10.44
CA GLU A 123 -9.70 -2.24 10.15
C GLU A 123 -8.36 -1.57 9.80
N CYS A 124 -7.29 -1.95 10.50
CA CYS A 124 -5.97 -1.36 10.26
C CYS A 124 -5.19 -2.06 9.14
N THR A 125 -5.43 -3.35 8.92
CA THR A 125 -4.88 -4.06 7.76
C THR A 125 -5.40 -3.42 6.48
N VAL A 126 -6.72 -3.20 6.39
CA VAL A 126 -7.35 -2.57 5.23
C VAL A 126 -6.85 -1.13 5.05
N ALA A 127 -6.72 -0.35 6.14
CA ALA A 127 -6.14 1.00 6.07
C ALA A 127 -4.71 1.02 5.56
N THR A 128 -3.88 0.11 6.07
CA THR A 128 -2.49 0.00 5.62
C THR A 128 -2.42 -0.38 4.14
N GLN A 129 -3.23 -1.35 3.69
CA GLN A 129 -3.28 -1.77 2.29
C GLN A 129 -3.76 -0.67 1.35
N LEU A 130 -4.81 0.08 1.74
CA LEU A 130 -5.31 1.20 0.93
C LEU A 130 -4.23 2.26 0.74
N VAL A 131 -3.59 2.70 1.83
CA VAL A 131 -2.56 3.74 1.74
C VAL A 131 -1.34 3.25 0.96
N VAL A 132 -0.92 2.00 1.16
CA VAL A 132 0.17 1.40 0.37
C VAL A 132 -0.17 1.43 -1.12
N HIS A 133 -1.38 1.02 -1.51
CA HIS A 133 -1.77 1.01 -2.91
C HIS A 133 -1.81 2.43 -3.51
N LEU A 134 -2.33 3.41 -2.76
CA LEU A 134 -2.32 4.82 -3.16
C LEU A 134 -0.90 5.31 -3.41
N MET A 135 0.01 5.06 -2.46
CA MET A 135 1.38 5.52 -2.54
C MET A 135 2.16 4.84 -3.66
N GLU A 136 1.97 3.54 -3.86
CA GLU A 136 2.57 2.83 -4.99
C GLU A 136 2.07 3.37 -6.33
N SER A 137 0.79 3.76 -6.42
CA SER A 137 0.26 4.44 -7.61
C SER A 137 0.90 5.82 -7.84
N TRP A 138 1.40 6.46 -6.77
CA TRP A 138 2.16 7.71 -6.82
C TRP A 138 3.67 7.52 -6.99
N GLY A 139 4.13 6.27 -7.18
CA GLY A 139 5.53 5.94 -7.49
C GLY A 139 6.42 5.66 -6.28
N TYR A 140 5.86 5.49 -5.09
CA TYR A 140 6.62 5.05 -3.90
C TYR A 140 6.74 3.53 -3.84
N HIS A 141 7.81 3.03 -3.23
CA HIS A 141 8.00 1.63 -2.89
C HIS A 141 7.82 1.44 -1.40
N ILE A 142 6.68 0.87 -1.01
CA ILE A 142 6.33 0.67 0.39
C ILE A 142 6.51 -0.81 0.74
N ARG A 143 7.21 -1.09 1.83
CA ARG A 143 7.22 -2.42 2.43
C ARG A 143 6.19 -2.48 3.55
N MET A 144 5.37 -3.53 3.53
CA MET A 144 4.43 -3.83 4.60
C MET A 144 5.02 -4.93 5.50
N ASP A 145 5.12 -4.65 6.80
CA ASP A 145 5.66 -5.58 7.80
C ASP A 145 4.55 -6.04 8.75
N GLU A 146 4.28 -7.34 8.72
CA GLU A 146 3.38 -7.97 9.69
C GLU A 146 4.05 -8.12 11.04
N VAL A 147 3.38 -7.68 12.09
CA VAL A 147 3.80 -7.91 13.48
C VAL A 147 2.70 -8.65 14.24
N ALA A 148 3.10 -9.51 15.18
CA ALA A 148 2.16 -10.43 15.81
C ALA A 148 1.23 -9.75 16.80
N THR A 149 1.69 -8.66 17.44
CA THR A 149 1.00 -7.99 18.55
C THR A 149 1.15 -6.48 18.50
N SER A 150 0.25 -5.77 19.18
CA SER A 150 0.34 -4.32 19.37
C SER A 150 1.58 -3.91 20.15
N ASP A 151 1.99 -4.68 21.16
CA ASP A 151 3.22 -4.41 21.93
C ASP A 151 4.45 -4.42 21.01
N GLU A 152 4.56 -5.43 20.15
CA GLU A 152 5.61 -5.52 19.15
C GLU A 152 5.56 -4.37 18.14
N LEU A 153 4.35 -3.99 17.68
CA LEU A 153 4.15 -2.86 16.79
C LEU A 153 4.71 -1.56 17.38
N TYR A 154 4.30 -1.21 18.60
CA TYR A 154 4.74 0.06 19.20
C TYR A 154 6.20 0.03 19.62
N ARG A 155 6.74 -1.14 19.98
CA ARG A 155 8.18 -1.31 20.18
C ARG A 155 8.95 -1.05 18.88
N HIS A 156 8.49 -1.59 17.74
CA HIS A 156 9.11 -1.34 16.43
C HIS A 156 9.02 0.12 16.00
N LEU A 157 7.91 0.81 16.29
CA LEU A 157 7.75 2.24 15.98
C LEU A 157 8.56 3.15 16.90
N SER A 158 8.80 2.74 18.15
CA SER A 158 9.50 3.57 19.13
C SER A 158 11.02 3.61 18.93
N TYR A 159 11.58 2.66 18.17
CA TYR A 159 13.00 2.58 17.94
C TYR A 159 13.36 3.29 16.63
N HIS A 160 14.40 4.13 16.67
CA HIS A 160 14.81 4.91 15.51
C HIS A 160 16.27 4.67 15.19
N ASP A 161 16.46 3.69 14.32
CA ASP A 161 17.65 3.61 13.49
C ASP A 161 17.20 3.61 12.03
N LEU A 162 17.33 4.76 11.37
CA LEU A 162 16.96 4.95 9.94
C LEU A 162 17.81 4.07 9.01
N ALA A 163 18.94 3.53 9.48
CA ALA A 163 19.74 2.58 8.72
C ALA A 163 19.20 1.14 8.83
N GLU A 164 18.32 0.87 9.79
CA GLU A 164 17.68 -0.42 9.96
C GLU A 164 16.30 -0.42 9.31
N ASN A 165 15.96 -1.55 8.69
CA ASN A 165 14.69 -1.86 8.02
C ASN A 165 13.51 -1.89 9.01
N GLN A 166 13.31 -0.84 9.80
CA GLN A 166 12.31 -0.76 10.85
C GLN A 166 11.07 0.01 10.41
N SER A 167 10.02 -0.08 11.23
CA SER A 167 8.73 0.53 10.96
C SER A 167 8.80 2.05 11.02
N HIS A 168 8.38 2.71 9.96
CA HIS A 168 8.29 4.17 9.92
C HIS A 168 6.94 4.66 10.47
N MET A 169 5.87 3.93 10.18
CA MET A 169 4.52 4.27 10.62
C MET A 169 3.59 3.06 10.70
N THR A 170 2.44 3.28 11.33
CA THR A 170 1.31 2.35 11.37
C THR A 170 0.00 3.10 11.26
N PHE A 171 -1.01 2.42 10.75
CA PHE A 171 -2.41 2.82 10.84
C PHE A 171 -3.14 2.09 11.98
N CYS A 172 -2.48 1.20 12.73
CA CYS A 172 -3.16 0.33 13.70
C CYS A 172 -3.42 0.93 15.08
N TYR A 173 -3.26 2.25 15.27
CA TYR A 173 -3.57 2.86 16.56
C TYR A 173 -5.06 3.07 16.76
N THR A 174 -5.58 2.52 17.86
CA THR A 174 -7.00 2.52 18.20
C THR A 174 -7.23 3.17 19.57
N ASP A 175 -7.90 4.31 19.62
CA ASP A 175 -8.34 4.93 20.89
C ASP A 175 -9.75 4.43 21.26
N PRO A 176 -10.00 3.94 22.49
CA PRO A 176 -9.14 3.96 23.67
C PRO A 176 -8.22 2.74 23.87
N VAL A 177 -8.29 1.73 23.02
CA VAL A 177 -7.63 0.42 23.20
C VAL A 177 -6.11 0.53 23.41
N ASP A 178 -5.43 1.37 22.63
CA ASP A 178 -3.97 1.46 22.60
C ASP A 178 -3.42 2.68 23.35
N ARG A 179 -4.27 3.40 24.09
CA ARG A 179 -3.89 4.65 24.76
C ARG A 179 -2.70 4.47 25.72
N GLU A 180 -2.55 3.30 26.31
CA GLU A 180 -1.42 2.97 27.18
C GLU A 180 -0.07 3.02 26.45
N TYR A 181 -0.02 2.61 25.18
CA TYR A 181 1.21 2.66 24.39
C TYR A 181 1.62 4.10 24.08
N PHE A 182 0.65 4.98 23.80
CA PHE A 182 0.94 6.40 23.63
C PHE A 182 1.52 7.03 24.90
N SER A 183 1.04 6.62 26.08
CA SER A 183 1.63 7.08 27.35
C SER A 183 3.03 6.51 27.62
N THR A 184 3.30 5.29 27.13
CA THR A 184 4.57 4.59 27.32
C THR A 184 5.66 5.14 26.40
N TYR A 185 5.31 5.47 25.15
CA TYR A 185 6.23 5.89 24.09
C TYR A 185 6.02 7.35 23.66
N LEU A 186 5.51 8.20 24.57
CA LEU A 186 5.06 9.57 24.25
C LEU A 186 6.14 10.45 23.59
N ASN A 187 7.43 10.17 23.84
CA ASN A 187 8.52 10.97 23.30
C ASN A 187 9.08 10.39 21.98
N GLU A 188 8.68 9.17 21.65
CA GLU A 188 9.21 8.38 20.54
C GLU A 188 8.20 8.29 19.40
N ILE A 189 6.90 8.27 19.69
CA ILE A 189 5.84 8.22 18.68
C ILE A 189 4.98 9.48 18.65
N SER A 190 4.42 9.78 17.48
CA SER A 190 3.49 10.88 17.27
C SER A 190 2.29 10.44 16.44
N ILE A 191 1.13 11.00 16.76
CA ILE A 191 -0.06 10.92 15.92
C ILE A 191 0.09 11.94 14.78
N ILE A 192 -0.16 11.50 13.56
CA ILE A 192 -0.27 12.38 12.39
C ILE A 192 -1.76 12.61 12.10
N GLY A 193 -2.17 13.87 12.05
CA GLY A 193 -3.55 14.26 11.72
C GLY A 193 -4.53 14.19 12.90
N ASN A 194 -5.82 14.17 12.58
CA ASN A 194 -6.91 14.19 13.57
C ASN A 194 -7.52 12.80 13.86
N GLY A 195 -6.95 11.75 13.25
CA GLY A 195 -7.57 10.44 13.16
C GLY A 195 -8.29 10.28 11.83
N TYR A 196 -8.23 9.07 11.29
CA TYR A 196 -8.76 8.73 9.98
C TYR A 196 -10.14 8.07 10.05
N TYR A 197 -10.59 7.65 11.24
CA TYR A 197 -11.90 7.08 11.51
C TYR A 197 -12.37 7.49 12.91
N ASP A 198 -13.66 7.78 13.06
CA ASP A 198 -14.31 8.09 14.35
C ASP A 198 -15.80 7.70 14.29
N ASP A 199 -16.22 6.74 15.11
CA ASP A 199 -17.65 6.39 15.29
C ASP A 199 -18.21 6.78 16.68
N GLY A 200 -17.44 7.57 17.43
CA GLY A 200 -17.76 7.98 18.80
C GLY A 200 -17.43 6.95 19.87
N ALA A 201 -17.30 5.66 19.54
CA ALA A 201 -16.83 4.61 20.46
C ALA A 201 -15.34 4.34 20.27
N MET A 202 -14.86 4.45 19.05
CA MET A 202 -13.49 4.16 18.64
C MET A 202 -12.99 5.22 17.67
N LYS A 203 -11.71 5.58 17.81
CA LYS A 203 -10.99 6.39 16.83
C LYS A 203 -9.75 5.68 16.34
N LEU A 204 -9.48 5.75 15.04
CA LEU A 204 -8.27 5.19 14.46
C LEU A 204 -7.34 6.31 14.01
N TYR A 205 -6.04 6.14 14.26
CA TYR A 205 -5.03 7.16 14.00
C TYR A 205 -3.84 6.59 13.23
N THR A 206 -3.25 7.45 12.40
CA THR A 206 -1.91 7.24 11.87
C THR A 206 -0.90 7.58 12.96
N VAL A 207 -0.01 6.64 13.28
CA VAL A 207 1.05 6.83 14.27
C VAL A 207 2.40 6.54 13.62
N SER A 208 3.39 7.36 13.93
CA SER A 208 4.75 7.21 13.39
C SER A 208 5.79 7.52 14.44
N HIS A 209 7.04 7.14 14.19
CA HIS A 209 8.14 7.66 14.99
C HIS A 209 8.25 9.19 14.83
N VAL A 210 8.51 9.93 15.91
CA VAL A 210 8.58 11.41 15.91
C VAL A 210 9.57 11.97 14.88
N GLY A 211 10.73 11.33 14.75
CA GLY A 211 11.77 11.70 13.79
C GLY A 211 11.32 11.49 12.34
N PHE A 212 10.56 10.43 12.09
CA PHE A 212 10.03 10.14 10.77
C PHE A 212 8.92 11.13 10.38
N ALA A 213 8.01 11.48 11.30
CA ALA A 213 7.00 12.51 11.04
C ALA A 213 7.61 13.85 10.65
N ALA A 214 8.66 14.28 11.37
CA ALA A 214 9.38 15.51 11.09
C ALA A 214 10.13 15.46 9.75
N GLU A 215 10.75 14.32 9.43
CA GLU A 215 11.40 14.12 8.13
C GLU A 215 10.37 14.16 6.99
N LEU A 216 9.22 13.51 7.17
CA LEU A 216 8.15 13.48 6.19
C LEU A 216 7.60 14.88 5.93
N GLU A 217 7.33 15.65 6.99
CA GLU A 217 6.91 17.05 6.86
C GLU A 217 7.91 17.90 6.07
N ALA A 218 9.21 17.64 6.25
CA ALA A 218 10.28 18.41 5.61
C ALA A 218 10.61 17.97 4.17
N LYS A 219 10.60 16.67 3.89
CA LYS A 219 11.06 16.10 2.60
C LYS A 219 9.92 15.70 1.67
N ASP A 220 8.77 15.33 2.21
CA ASP A 220 7.61 14.85 1.48
C ASP A 220 6.33 15.46 2.05
N HIS A 221 6.28 16.79 1.97
CA HIS A 221 5.19 17.60 2.51
C HIS A 221 3.82 17.21 1.95
N CYS A 222 3.79 16.74 0.71
CA CYS A 222 2.61 16.19 0.07
C CYS A 222 2.07 14.98 0.84
N PHE A 223 2.93 14.00 1.11
CA PHE A 223 2.52 12.80 1.85
C PHE A 223 2.14 13.12 3.28
N TYR A 224 2.91 13.99 3.93
CA TYR A 224 2.56 14.44 5.27
C TYR A 224 1.18 15.10 5.34
N ASN A 225 0.85 16.00 4.39
CA ASN A 225 -0.46 16.64 4.33
C ASN A 225 -1.57 15.65 4.01
N PHE A 226 -1.34 14.72 3.08
CA PHE A 226 -2.28 13.62 2.82
C PHE A 226 -2.59 12.89 4.13
N LEU A 227 -1.58 12.39 4.87
CA LEU A 227 -1.80 11.67 6.13
C LEU A 227 -2.53 12.51 7.18
N ARG A 228 -2.30 13.83 7.21
CA ARG A 228 -2.98 14.74 8.15
C ARG A 228 -4.44 14.98 7.82
N GLU A 229 -4.73 15.12 6.53
CA GLU A 229 -6.06 15.36 5.98
C GLU A 229 -6.80 14.07 5.65
N PHE A 230 -6.16 12.91 5.84
CA PHE A 230 -6.77 11.61 5.70
C PHE A 230 -7.74 11.38 6.87
N ASN A 231 -8.92 11.98 6.80
CA ASN A 231 -9.96 12.01 7.82
C ASN A 231 -11.26 11.31 7.36
N GLU A 232 -11.21 10.64 6.21
CA GLU A 232 -12.33 9.95 5.59
C GLU A 232 -11.95 8.50 5.24
N PHE A 233 -11.35 7.77 6.19
CA PHE A 233 -11.35 6.32 6.10
C PHE A 233 -12.75 5.86 6.51
N PRO A 234 -13.57 5.31 5.62
CA PRO A 234 -14.99 5.28 5.93
C PRO A 234 -15.30 3.86 6.39
N ILE A 235 -16.21 3.63 7.34
CA ILE A 235 -17.64 3.36 7.04
C ILE A 235 -17.91 2.63 5.69
N LEU A 236 -17.20 2.92 4.60
CA LEU A 236 -17.37 2.44 3.24
C LEU A 236 -16.63 1.12 2.98
N LEU A 237 -15.58 0.73 3.71
CA LEU A 237 -14.92 -0.57 3.49
C LEU A 237 -15.63 -1.76 4.13
N LYS A 238 -16.68 -1.51 4.93
CA LYS A 238 -17.41 -2.57 5.64
C LYS A 238 -17.94 -3.67 4.72
N ASP A 239 -18.12 -3.39 3.42
CA ASP A 239 -18.66 -4.32 2.44
C ASP A 239 -17.92 -4.32 1.09
N GLN A 240 -16.76 -3.65 0.96
CA GLN A 240 -16.05 -3.56 -0.32
C GLN A 240 -14.54 -3.77 -0.18
N THR A 241 -13.90 -4.23 -1.26
CA THR A 241 -12.45 -4.41 -1.31
C THR A 241 -11.74 -3.06 -1.51
N VAL A 242 -10.46 -2.99 -1.15
CA VAL A 242 -9.60 -1.81 -1.43
C VAL A 242 -9.67 -1.42 -2.91
N ALA A 243 -9.63 -2.40 -3.80
CA ALA A 243 -9.76 -2.21 -5.25
C ALA A 243 -11.07 -1.51 -5.65
N HIS A 244 -12.19 -1.97 -5.09
CA HIS A 244 -13.51 -1.41 -5.38
C HIS A 244 -13.59 0.03 -4.86
N PHE A 245 -13.12 0.28 -3.64
CA PHE A 245 -13.09 1.62 -3.06
C PHE A 245 -12.30 2.59 -3.94
N LEU A 246 -11.10 2.20 -4.39
CA LEU A 246 -10.24 3.03 -5.25
C LEU A 246 -10.91 3.34 -6.59
N PHE A 247 -11.61 2.37 -7.16
CA PHE A 247 -12.34 2.54 -8.41
C PHE A 247 -13.50 3.55 -8.25
N ASP A 248 -14.31 3.39 -7.21
CA ASP A 248 -15.47 4.25 -6.94
C ASP A 248 -15.09 5.68 -6.57
N ASN A 249 -13.86 5.89 -6.09
CA ASN A 249 -13.38 7.17 -5.57
C ASN A 249 -12.23 7.76 -6.40
N VAL A 250 -12.16 7.45 -7.71
CA VAL A 250 -11.03 7.87 -8.57
C VAL A 250 -10.76 9.37 -8.54
N GLU A 251 -11.79 10.23 -8.56
CA GLU A 251 -11.61 11.70 -8.51
C GLU A 251 -10.97 12.14 -7.18
N GLN A 252 -11.34 11.51 -6.07
CA GLN A 252 -10.78 11.78 -4.76
C GLN A 252 -9.33 11.27 -4.67
N VAL A 253 -9.05 10.10 -5.22
CA VAL A 253 -7.70 9.52 -5.32
C VAL A 253 -6.78 10.41 -6.15
N GLU A 254 -7.26 10.93 -7.28
CA GLU A 254 -6.54 11.90 -8.11
C GLU A 254 -6.32 13.21 -7.36
N LEU A 255 -7.31 13.68 -6.60
CA LEU A 255 -7.18 14.89 -5.78
C LEU A 255 -6.08 14.74 -4.72
N TRP A 256 -6.02 13.59 -4.04
CA TRP A 256 -4.92 13.26 -3.14
C TRP A 256 -3.58 13.15 -3.87
N GLY A 257 -3.60 12.62 -5.09
CA GLY A 257 -2.45 12.46 -5.98
C GLY A 257 -1.90 13.76 -6.58
N ASN A 258 -2.67 14.85 -6.62
CA ASN A 258 -2.31 16.09 -7.34
C ASN A 258 -1.04 16.76 -6.83
N CYS A 259 -0.62 16.49 -5.59
CA CYS A 259 0.64 17.01 -5.06
C CYS A 259 1.86 16.27 -5.65
N TYR A 260 1.68 15.11 -6.28
CA TYR A 260 2.75 14.26 -6.82
C TYR A 260 2.92 14.32 -8.34
N GLY A 261 2.01 14.97 -9.07
CA GLY A 261 2.10 15.10 -10.54
C GLY A 261 3.43 15.69 -11.03
N HIS A 262 4.08 16.53 -10.22
CA HIS A 262 5.40 17.11 -10.54
C HIS A 262 6.58 16.15 -10.31
N LYS A 263 6.46 15.16 -9.42
CA LYS A 263 7.57 14.24 -9.10
C LYS A 263 7.78 13.23 -10.23
N MET A 264 6.70 12.75 -10.84
CA MET A 264 6.78 11.81 -11.97
C MET A 264 7.38 12.44 -13.23
N GLU A 265 7.05 13.70 -13.54
CA GLU A 265 7.58 14.40 -14.71
C GLU A 265 9.11 14.58 -14.63
N SER A 266 9.62 14.88 -13.42
CA SER A 266 11.08 15.01 -13.19
C SER A 266 11.85 13.68 -13.24
N ALA A 267 11.19 12.55 -12.92
CA ALA A 267 11.80 11.23 -12.97
C ALA A 267 11.93 10.70 -14.41
N GLU A 268 11.03 11.10 -15.31
CA GLU A 268 11.11 10.75 -16.74
C GLU A 268 12.16 11.57 -17.49
N GLU A 269 12.31 12.87 -17.19
CA GLU A 269 13.36 13.70 -17.82
C GLU A 269 14.78 13.21 -17.49
N ASN A 270 14.99 12.67 -16.28
CA ASN A 270 16.29 12.16 -15.84
C ASN A 270 16.65 10.80 -16.47
N LYS A 271 15.66 10.06 -17.00
CA LYS A 271 15.89 8.80 -17.74
C LYS A 271 16.25 9.02 -19.21
N GLN A 272 15.94 10.19 -19.79
CA GLN A 272 16.30 10.51 -21.19
C GLN A 272 17.71 11.09 -21.34
N SER A 273 18.41 11.36 -20.23
CA SER A 273 19.74 11.98 -20.22
C SER A 273 20.88 11.04 -19.83
N GLN A 274 20.61 9.73 -19.74
CA GLN A 274 21.61 8.65 -19.61
C GLN A 274 21.58 7.72 -20.82
#